data_AF-A0A3M2ESI6-F1
#
_entry.id   AF-A0A3M2ESI6-F1
#
_cell.length_a   1.000
_cell.length_b   1.000
_cell.length_c   1.000
_cell.angle_alpha   90.00
_cell.angle_beta   90.00
_cell.angle_gamma   90.00
#
_symmetry.space_group_name_H-M   'P 1'
#
loop_
_entity.id
_entity.type
_entity.pdbx_description
1 polymer ?
#
loop_
_entity_poly.entity_id
_entity_poly.type
_entity_poly.pdbx_seq_one_letter_code
_entity_poly.pdbx_strand_id
1 'polypeptide(L)'
;MMGRLPEGPLEVRLAVTLFLLLIGLSNVFGALQVKNFASFRPRELAKIVSPTSSFESNGEGISESELPADLEALDEPPRHIERELLIQDSHVHLPAYALTAALLSLIVFGLRLSSSIRVILVFCAFAAPIIDFSGIWGAHLFPRFGVLFATVAIVGGFLMGAAYTVVLIVALWQCWGVERRRGGGSR
;
A
#
# COMPACT_ATOMS: atom_id res chain seq x y z
N MET A 1 -20.07 23.47 9.92
CA MET A 1 -20.51 22.97 8.60
C MET A 1 -19.29 22.89 7.70
N MET A 2 -18.73 21.68 7.49
CA MET A 2 -17.68 21.51 6.48
C MET A 2 -18.31 21.68 5.10
N GLY A 3 -17.77 22.58 4.29
CA GLY A 3 -18.21 22.77 2.91
C GLY A 3 -18.09 21.46 2.13
N ARG A 4 -19.07 21.17 1.27
CA ARG A 4 -19.04 19.97 0.43
C ARG A 4 -17.93 20.13 -0.61
N LEU A 5 -16.99 19.19 -0.68
CA LEU A 5 -15.87 19.18 -1.64
C LEU A 5 -16.32 19.47 -3.09
N PRO A 6 -17.45 18.92 -3.59
CA PRO A 6 -17.93 19.20 -4.93
C PRO A 6 -18.35 20.64 -5.18
N GLU A 7 -18.63 21.43 -4.15
CA GLU A 7 -19.05 22.84 -4.20
C GLU A 7 -17.89 23.79 -3.87
N GLY A 8 -16.74 23.24 -3.44
CA GLY A 8 -15.57 24.02 -3.04
C GLY A 8 -14.90 24.80 -4.19
N PRO A 9 -13.98 25.72 -3.83
CA PRO A 9 -13.17 26.47 -4.78
C PRO A 9 -12.39 25.55 -5.74
N LEU A 10 -12.03 26.09 -6.91
CA LEU A 10 -11.34 25.32 -7.96
C LEU A 10 -10.00 24.77 -7.45
N GLU A 11 -9.28 25.55 -6.66
CA GLU A 11 -7.97 25.24 -6.08
C GLU A 11 -8.05 24.00 -5.18
N VAL A 12 -9.09 23.93 -4.34
CA VAL A 12 -9.32 22.79 -3.43
C VAL A 12 -9.65 21.53 -4.22
N ARG A 13 -10.53 21.64 -5.22
CA ARG A 13 -10.92 20.51 -6.08
C ARG A 13 -9.73 20.00 -6.90
N LEU A 14 -8.90 20.91 -7.41
CA LEU A 14 -7.68 20.58 -8.14
C LEU A 14 -6.65 19.91 -7.22
N ALA A 15 -6.38 20.48 -6.05
CA ALA A 15 -5.45 19.93 -5.08
C ALA A 15 -5.85 18.51 -4.66
N VAL A 16 -7.12 18.27 -4.35
CA VAL A 16 -7.61 16.92 -4.01
C VAL A 16 -7.51 15.96 -5.20
N THR A 17 -7.81 16.43 -6.41
CA THR A 17 -7.69 15.60 -7.62
C THR A 17 -6.24 15.19 -7.87
N LEU A 18 -5.30 16.14 -7.83
CA LEU A 18 -3.87 15.88 -8.03
C LEU A 18 -3.29 15.00 -6.93
N PHE A 19 -3.68 15.25 -5.67
CA PHE A 19 -3.29 14.40 -4.54
C PHE A 19 -3.76 12.96 -4.72
N LEU A 20 -5.04 12.75 -5.08
CA LEU A 20 -5.56 11.42 -5.34
C LEU A 20 -4.87 10.78 -6.54
N LEU A 21 -4.63 11.49 -7.64
CA LEU A 21 -3.89 10.95 -8.79
C LEU A 21 -2.46 10.54 -8.42
N LEU A 22 -1.77 11.32 -7.59
CA LEU A 22 -0.44 11.00 -7.11
C LEU A 22 -0.43 9.72 -6.27
N ILE A 23 -1.39 9.55 -5.35
CA ILE A 23 -1.56 8.29 -4.61
C ILE A 23 -1.81 7.12 -5.56
N GLY A 24 -2.61 7.33 -6.61
CA GLY A 24 -2.89 6.31 -7.62
C GLY A 24 -1.64 5.86 -8.34
N LEU A 25 -0.81 6.82 -8.74
CA LEU A 25 0.48 6.55 -9.35
C LEU A 25 1.41 5.80 -8.39
N SER A 26 1.48 6.22 -7.11
CA SER A 26 2.23 5.51 -6.07
C SER A 26 1.75 4.07 -5.88
N ASN A 27 0.43 3.81 -5.91
CA ASN A 27 -0.13 2.46 -5.82
C ASN A 27 0.25 1.59 -7.02
N VAL A 28 0.31 2.16 -8.23
CA VAL A 28 0.80 1.43 -9.43
C VAL A 28 2.26 1.05 -9.26
N PHE A 29 3.11 1.98 -8.83
CA PHE A 29 4.53 1.67 -8.56
C PHE A 29 4.69 0.64 -7.43
N GLY A 30 3.91 0.74 -6.35
CA GLY A 30 3.89 -0.26 -5.29
C GLY A 30 3.50 -1.65 -5.80
N ALA A 31 2.46 -1.74 -6.64
CA ALA A 31 2.06 -3.00 -7.26
C ALA A 31 3.15 -3.59 -8.18
N LEU A 32 3.85 -2.73 -8.94
CA LEU A 32 4.99 -3.15 -9.76
C LEU A 32 6.16 -3.64 -8.90
N GLN A 33 6.43 -2.97 -7.77
CA GLN A 33 7.44 -3.39 -6.82
C GLN A 33 7.11 -4.77 -6.22
N VAL A 34 5.85 -4.99 -5.80
CA VAL A 34 5.41 -6.32 -5.30
C VAL A 34 5.55 -7.39 -6.39
N LYS A 35 5.20 -7.06 -7.64
CA LYS A 35 5.36 -7.97 -8.79
C LYS A 35 6.82 -8.38 -9.01
N ASN A 36 7.75 -7.43 -8.88
CA ASN A 36 9.16 -7.61 -9.23
C ASN A 36 10.02 -8.14 -8.08
N PHE A 37 9.66 -7.86 -6.83
CA PHE A 37 10.51 -8.15 -5.66
C PHE A 37 9.91 -9.14 -4.67
N ALA A 38 8.59 -9.35 -4.68
CA ALA A 38 7.92 -10.27 -3.77
C ALA A 38 7.20 -11.35 -4.59
N SER A 39 5.87 -11.34 -4.60
CA SER A 39 5.00 -12.06 -5.53
C SER A 39 3.56 -11.76 -5.11
N PHE A 40 2.63 -11.76 -6.05
CA PHE A 40 1.19 -11.78 -5.70
C PHE A 40 0.70 -13.19 -5.31
N ARG A 41 1.58 -14.19 -5.27
CA ARG A 41 1.24 -15.56 -4.88
C ARG A 41 1.56 -15.77 -3.40
N PRO A 42 0.58 -16.13 -2.56
CA PRO A 42 0.80 -16.30 -1.12
C PRO A 42 1.91 -17.29 -0.76
N ARG A 43 2.10 -18.35 -1.56
CA ARG A 43 3.15 -19.35 -1.33
C ARG A 43 4.56 -18.80 -1.56
N GLU A 44 4.74 -17.95 -2.57
CA GLU A 44 6.04 -17.36 -2.87
C GLU A 44 6.36 -16.22 -1.90
N LEU A 45 5.35 -15.39 -1.58
CA LEU A 45 5.49 -14.36 -0.55
C LEU A 45 5.85 -14.96 0.82
N ALA A 46 5.23 -16.08 1.20
CA ALA A 46 5.56 -16.76 2.45
C ALA A 46 7.03 -17.24 2.50
N LYS A 47 7.60 -17.72 1.39
CA LYS A 47 9.01 -18.13 1.34
C LYS A 47 9.96 -16.95 1.49
N ILE A 48 9.64 -15.82 0.85
CA ILE A 48 10.42 -14.58 0.88
C ILE A 48 10.43 -13.96 2.29
N VAL A 49 9.29 -13.98 2.97
CA VAL A 49 9.12 -13.34 4.28
C VAL A 49 9.50 -14.24 5.45
N SER A 50 9.50 -15.57 5.27
CA SER A 50 9.88 -16.49 6.34
C SER A 50 11.34 -16.26 6.77
N PRO A 51 11.64 -16.24 8.08
CA PRO A 51 13.00 -16.11 8.58
C PRO A 51 13.81 -17.29 8.08
N THR A 52 14.94 -17.01 7.45
CA THR A 52 15.94 -18.02 7.13
C THR A 52 16.32 -18.68 8.45
N SER A 53 16.15 -20.00 8.57
CA SER A 53 16.84 -20.75 9.61
C SER A 53 18.31 -20.42 9.46
N SER A 54 18.85 -19.68 10.42
CA SER A 54 20.26 -19.33 10.58
C SER A 54 21.15 -20.31 9.82
N PHE A 55 21.70 -19.87 8.69
CA PHE A 55 22.88 -20.51 8.15
C PHE A 55 23.89 -20.45 9.29
N GLU A 56 24.46 -21.60 9.63
CA GLU A 56 25.51 -21.73 10.61
C GLU A 56 26.52 -20.60 10.38
N SER A 57 26.68 -19.74 11.39
CA SER A 57 27.85 -18.89 11.49
C SER A 57 29.04 -19.83 11.73
N ASN A 58 29.54 -20.43 10.65
CA ASN A 58 30.92 -20.90 10.62
C ASN A 58 31.76 -19.64 10.64
N GLY A 59 32.20 -19.27 11.84
CA GLY A 59 33.26 -18.30 12.00
C GLY A 59 34.49 -18.83 11.31
N GLU A 60 34.86 -18.24 10.18
CA GLU A 60 36.20 -18.39 9.61
C GLU A 60 36.58 -17.09 8.91
N GLY A 61 37.83 -16.67 9.16
CA GLY A 61 38.33 -15.34 8.94
C GLY A 61 38.26 -14.86 7.49
N ILE A 62 38.35 -13.54 7.37
CA ILE A 62 38.62 -12.81 6.14
C ILE A 62 39.81 -13.47 5.43
N SER A 63 39.54 -14.16 4.32
CA SER A 63 40.56 -14.56 3.36
C SER A 63 40.10 -14.04 2.00
N GLU A 64 40.76 -12.97 1.54
CA GLU A 64 40.70 -12.48 0.17
C GLU A 64 41.25 -13.59 -0.75
N SER A 65 40.35 -14.39 -1.32
CA SER A 65 40.62 -15.22 -2.48
C SER A 65 39.65 -14.78 -3.56
N GLU A 66 40.16 -14.07 -4.55
CA GLU A 66 39.47 -13.81 -5.82
C GLU A 66 39.23 -15.15 -6.53
N LEU A 67 38.14 -15.82 -6.18
CA LEU A 67 37.55 -16.86 -7.00
C LEU A 67 36.89 -16.19 -8.21
N PRO A 68 37.05 -16.72 -9.43
CA PRO A 68 36.41 -16.16 -10.61
C PRO A 68 34.91 -16.12 -10.38
N ALA A 69 34.32 -14.93 -10.51
CA ALA A 69 32.89 -14.72 -10.35
C ALA A 69 32.15 -15.56 -11.40
N ASP A 70 31.59 -16.67 -10.94
CA ASP A 70 30.69 -17.50 -11.74
C ASP A 70 29.38 -16.75 -11.95
N LEU A 71 29.25 -16.13 -13.12
CA LEU A 71 28.08 -15.34 -13.52
C LEU A 71 26.82 -16.23 -13.73
N GLU A 72 26.96 -17.56 -13.83
CA GLU A 72 25.84 -18.50 -13.87
C GLU A 72 25.31 -18.83 -12.47
N ALA A 73 26.09 -18.61 -11.41
CA ALA A 73 25.66 -18.72 -10.01
C ALA A 73 24.97 -17.44 -9.47
N LEU A 74 24.82 -16.41 -10.33
CA LEU A 74 24.08 -15.16 -10.03
C LEU A 74 22.57 -15.28 -10.29
N ASP A 75 22.03 -16.49 -10.51
CA ASP A 75 20.59 -16.73 -10.55
C ASP A 75 19.99 -16.59 -9.14
N GLU A 76 19.76 -15.32 -8.81
CA GLU A 76 19.03 -14.74 -7.67
C GLU A 76 19.35 -15.35 -6.30
N PRO A 77 20.14 -14.68 -5.42
CA PRO A 77 20.12 -15.05 -4.01
C PRO A 77 18.65 -15.02 -3.55
N PRO A 78 18.17 -16.05 -2.83
CA PRO A 78 16.79 -16.06 -2.36
C PRO A 78 16.60 -14.81 -1.51
N ARG A 79 15.84 -13.84 -2.05
CA ARG A 79 15.61 -12.54 -1.42
C ARG A 79 14.74 -12.78 -0.20
N HIS A 80 15.37 -13.08 0.93
CA HIS A 80 14.71 -13.17 2.20
C HIS A 80 14.61 -11.77 2.80
N ILE A 81 13.44 -11.42 3.32
CA ILE A 81 13.27 -10.16 4.04
C ILE A 81 13.71 -10.39 5.48
N GLU A 82 14.89 -9.87 5.82
CA GLU A 82 15.41 -9.91 7.17
C GLU A 82 14.57 -9.04 8.12
N ARG A 83 14.56 -9.41 9.40
CA ARG A 83 13.73 -8.75 10.42
C ARG A 83 14.06 -7.25 10.52
N GLU A 84 15.33 -6.90 10.41
CA GLU A 84 15.84 -5.53 10.46
C GLU A 84 15.23 -4.70 9.33
N LEU A 85 15.14 -5.28 8.13
CA LEU A 85 14.50 -4.66 6.98
C LEU A 85 12.97 -4.55 7.19
N LEU A 86 12.30 -5.56 7.78
CA LEU A 86 10.88 -5.46 8.14
C LEU A 86 10.62 -4.32 9.14
N ILE A 87 11.50 -4.13 10.13
CA ILE A 87 11.38 -3.07 11.14
C ILE A 87 11.55 -1.71 10.47
N GLN A 88 12.58 -1.54 9.65
CA GLN A 88 12.84 -0.30 8.94
C GLN A 88 11.68 0.05 8.00
N ASP A 89 11.20 -0.92 7.23
CA ASP A 89 10.08 -0.76 6.31
C ASP A 89 8.80 -0.36 7.06
N SER A 90 8.48 -1.06 8.15
CA SER A 90 7.33 -0.75 9.01
C SER A 90 7.44 0.64 9.63
N HIS A 91 8.62 1.04 10.09
CA HIS A 91 8.85 2.34 10.73
C HIS A 91 8.59 3.51 9.77
N VAL A 92 8.98 3.38 8.50
CA VAL A 92 8.77 4.42 7.50
C VAL A 92 7.35 4.41 6.96
N HIS A 93 6.80 3.23 6.67
CA HIS A 93 5.52 3.11 5.98
C HIS A 93 4.31 3.24 6.89
N LEU A 94 4.34 2.75 8.14
CA LEU A 94 3.16 2.85 9.03
C LEU A 94 2.74 4.32 9.28
N PRO A 95 3.65 5.26 9.59
CA PRO A 95 3.29 6.67 9.73
C PRO A 95 2.79 7.28 8.42
N ALA A 96 3.41 6.94 7.29
CA ALA A 96 2.99 7.40 5.97
C ALA A 96 1.55 6.93 5.66
N TYR A 97 1.25 5.66 5.89
CA TYR A 97 -0.10 5.11 5.72
C TYR A 97 -1.12 5.73 6.67
N ALA A 98 -0.77 5.99 7.93
CA ALA A 98 -1.65 6.68 8.86
C ALA A 98 -1.99 8.10 8.39
N LEU A 99 -1.00 8.84 7.89
CA LEU A 99 -1.19 10.17 7.31
C LEU A 99 -2.06 10.12 6.05
N THR A 100 -1.78 9.18 5.13
CA THR A 100 -2.58 8.98 3.93
C THR A 100 -4.02 8.63 4.27
N ALA A 101 -4.26 7.72 5.23
CA ALA A 101 -5.60 7.35 5.69
C ALA A 101 -6.36 8.53 6.31
N ALA A 102 -5.68 9.36 7.10
CA ALA A 102 -6.26 10.58 7.67
C ALA A 102 -6.66 11.60 6.58
N LEU A 103 -5.78 11.83 5.60
CA LEU A 103 -6.06 12.72 4.47
C LEU A 103 -7.18 12.19 3.57
N LEU A 104 -7.21 10.88 3.29
CA LEU A 104 -8.33 10.25 2.58
C LEU A 104 -9.64 10.41 3.36
N SER A 105 -9.61 10.24 4.68
CA SER A 105 -10.80 10.41 5.53
C SER A 105 -11.34 11.83 5.47
N LEU A 106 -10.45 12.83 5.47
CA LEU A 106 -10.84 14.23 5.29
C LEU A 106 -11.53 14.46 3.94
N ILE A 107 -11.00 13.87 2.86
CA ILE A 107 -11.63 13.91 1.54
C ILE A 107 -13.01 13.24 1.57
N VAL A 108 -13.12 12.05 2.17
CA VAL A 108 -14.39 11.30 2.31
C VAL A 108 -15.45 12.12 3.06
N PHE A 109 -15.07 12.88 4.09
CA PHE A 109 -15.99 13.78 4.78
C PHE A 109 -16.48 14.94 3.90
N GLY A 110 -15.66 15.39 2.96
CA GLY A 110 -16.05 16.39 1.96
C GLY A 110 -16.97 15.86 0.87
N LEU A 111 -17.01 14.53 0.63
CA LEU A 111 -17.83 13.92 -0.42
C LEU A 111 -19.31 13.80 -0.02
N ARG A 112 -20.18 13.87 -1.03
CA ARG A 112 -21.64 13.68 -0.89
C ARG A 112 -21.96 12.18 -0.84
N LEU A 113 -21.66 11.55 0.30
CA LEU A 113 -21.89 10.14 0.57
C LEU A 113 -22.92 9.94 1.70
N SER A 114 -23.52 8.75 1.80
CA SER A 114 -24.31 8.38 2.98
C SER A 114 -23.40 8.15 4.20
N SER A 115 -23.95 8.25 5.41
CA SER A 115 -23.16 8.09 6.63
C SER A 115 -22.47 6.73 6.70
N SER A 116 -23.20 5.66 6.39
CA SER A 116 -22.67 4.29 6.41
C SER A 116 -21.50 4.10 5.44
N ILE A 117 -21.60 4.66 4.21
CA ILE A 117 -20.51 4.53 3.23
C ILE A 117 -19.26 5.27 3.71
N ARG A 118 -19.41 6.47 4.30
CA ARG A 118 -18.25 7.20 4.86
C ARG A 118 -17.56 6.39 5.95
N VAL A 119 -18.34 5.83 6.88
CA VAL A 119 -17.80 5.01 7.97
C VAL A 119 -17.04 3.81 7.41
N ILE A 120 -17.60 3.11 6.42
CA ILE A 120 -16.93 1.96 5.78
C ILE A 120 -15.62 2.40 5.11
N LEU A 121 -15.63 3.48 4.32
CA LEU A 121 -14.42 3.93 3.62
C LEU A 121 -13.32 4.38 4.57
N VAL A 122 -13.68 5.11 5.63
CA VAL A 122 -12.72 5.52 6.68
C VAL A 122 -12.17 4.28 7.38
N PHE A 123 -13.04 3.36 7.80
CA PHE A 123 -12.62 2.12 8.43
C PHE A 123 -11.68 1.31 7.54
N CYS A 124 -12.02 1.12 6.27
CA CYS A 124 -11.18 0.41 5.30
C CYS A 124 -9.82 1.11 5.10
N ALA A 125 -9.77 2.44 5.05
CA ALA A 125 -8.52 3.18 4.86
C ALA A 125 -7.53 2.96 6.01
N PHE A 126 -8.01 2.81 7.25
CA PHE A 126 -7.16 2.50 8.41
C PHE A 126 -6.92 1.00 8.60
N ALA A 127 -7.91 0.16 8.34
CA ALA A 127 -7.81 -1.27 8.53
C ALA A 127 -6.86 -1.92 7.51
N ALA A 128 -6.85 -1.44 6.27
CA ALA A 128 -6.07 -2.07 5.20
C ALA A 128 -4.56 -2.11 5.47
N PRO A 129 -3.88 -1.00 5.86
CA PRO A 129 -2.47 -1.04 6.26
C PRO A 129 -2.22 -1.95 7.48
N ILE A 130 -3.12 -1.95 8.46
CA ILE A 130 -2.98 -2.81 9.65
C ILE A 130 -3.01 -4.28 9.23
N ILE A 131 -3.98 -4.67 8.39
CA ILE A 131 -4.11 -6.02 7.86
C ILE A 131 -2.86 -6.41 7.04
N ASP A 132 -2.38 -5.51 6.19
CA ASP A 132 -1.22 -5.73 5.34
C ASP A 132 0.03 -6.06 6.17
N PHE A 133 0.43 -5.13 7.06
CA PHE A 133 1.58 -5.33 7.94
C PHE A 133 1.40 -6.50 8.91
N SER A 134 0.20 -6.73 9.43
CA SER A 134 -0.07 -7.91 10.27
C SER A 134 0.15 -9.21 9.50
N GLY A 135 -0.18 -9.23 8.21
CA GLY A 135 0.10 -10.35 7.33
C GLY A 135 1.60 -10.56 7.08
N ILE A 136 2.36 -9.50 6.80
CA ILE A 136 3.81 -9.60 6.59
C ILE A 136 4.51 -10.05 7.88
N TRP A 137 4.24 -9.39 9.00
CA TRP A 137 4.79 -9.76 10.30
C TRP A 137 4.35 -11.15 10.74
N GLY A 138 3.10 -11.53 10.51
CA GLY A 138 2.59 -12.85 10.85
C GLY A 138 3.28 -13.95 10.03
N ALA A 139 3.56 -13.71 8.75
CA ALA A 139 4.28 -14.66 7.90
C ALA A 139 5.74 -14.85 8.37
N HIS A 140 6.34 -13.79 8.90
CA HIS A 140 7.69 -13.82 9.47
C HIS A 140 7.72 -14.52 10.85
N LEU A 141 6.83 -14.15 11.77
CA LEU A 141 6.83 -14.65 13.15
C LEU A 141 6.27 -16.06 13.28
N PHE A 142 5.37 -16.47 12.39
CA PHE A 142 4.69 -17.77 12.43
C PHE A 142 4.83 -18.52 11.09
N PRO A 143 6.03 -19.01 10.72
CA PRO A 143 6.28 -19.61 9.40
C PRO A 143 5.38 -20.82 9.10
N ARG A 144 4.97 -21.56 10.14
CA ARG A 144 4.00 -22.66 10.03
C ARG A 144 2.66 -22.24 9.42
N PHE A 145 2.27 -20.98 9.61
CA PHE A 145 1.07 -20.37 9.05
C PHE A 145 1.42 -19.32 7.97
N GLY A 146 2.63 -19.35 7.42
CA GLY A 146 3.15 -18.31 6.54
C GLY A 146 2.27 -18.03 5.31
N VAL A 147 1.69 -19.06 4.71
CA VAL A 147 0.78 -18.92 3.54
C VAL A 147 -0.51 -18.19 3.92
N LEU A 148 -1.06 -18.45 5.11
CA LEU A 148 -2.25 -17.76 5.61
C LEU A 148 -1.95 -16.28 5.79
N PHE A 149 -0.87 -15.95 6.50
CA PHE A 149 -0.49 -14.57 6.77
C PHE A 149 -0.05 -13.82 5.50
N ALA A 150 0.63 -14.47 4.56
CA ALA A 150 0.91 -13.92 3.24
C ALA A 150 -0.38 -13.61 2.45
N THR A 151 -1.42 -14.43 2.61
CA THR A 151 -2.74 -14.15 2.02
C THR A 151 -3.37 -12.93 2.68
N VAL A 152 -3.28 -12.82 4.01
CA VAL A 152 -3.75 -11.64 4.76
C VAL A 152 -3.05 -10.37 4.29
N ALA A 153 -1.73 -10.42 4.08
CA ALA A 153 -0.94 -9.30 3.55
C ALA A 153 -1.48 -8.85 2.18
N ILE A 154 -1.58 -9.79 1.23
CA ILE A 154 -2.09 -9.52 -0.12
C ILE A 154 -3.49 -8.91 -0.07
N VAL A 155 -4.41 -9.46 0.75
CA VAL A 155 -5.76 -8.92 0.92
C VAL A 155 -5.73 -7.51 1.50
N GLY A 156 -4.87 -7.24 2.48
CA GLY A 156 -4.66 -5.91 3.04
C GLY A 156 -4.23 -4.89 1.98
N GLY A 157 -3.22 -5.21 1.18
CA GLY A 157 -2.75 -4.36 0.08
C GLY A 157 -3.84 -4.06 -0.95
N PHE A 158 -4.60 -5.08 -1.39
CA PHE A 158 -5.71 -4.87 -2.33
C PHE A 158 -6.87 -4.07 -1.72
N LEU A 159 -7.17 -4.26 -0.43
CA LEU A 159 -8.21 -3.52 0.26
C LEU A 159 -7.92 -2.01 0.28
N MET A 160 -6.66 -1.63 0.50
CA MET A 160 -6.23 -0.23 0.47
C MET A 160 -6.40 0.37 -0.92
N GLY A 161 -5.92 -0.35 -1.95
CA GLY A 161 -6.09 0.03 -3.34
C GLY A 161 -7.57 0.22 -3.71
N ALA A 162 -8.43 -0.72 -3.34
CA ALA A 162 -9.86 -0.65 -3.62
C ALA A 162 -10.55 0.54 -2.92
N ALA A 163 -10.28 0.76 -1.62
CA ALA A 163 -10.83 1.89 -0.88
C ALA A 163 -10.43 3.23 -1.52
N TYR A 164 -9.14 3.36 -1.88
CA TYR A 164 -8.62 4.51 -2.60
C TYR A 164 -9.31 4.69 -3.96
N THR A 165 -9.45 3.63 -4.76
CA THR A 165 -10.06 3.70 -6.10
C THR A 165 -11.50 4.19 -6.03
N VAL A 166 -12.28 3.71 -5.04
CA VAL A 166 -13.65 4.19 -4.82
C VAL A 166 -13.65 5.69 -4.52
N VAL A 167 -12.78 6.15 -3.62
CA VAL A 167 -12.66 7.58 -3.28
C VAL A 167 -12.27 8.41 -4.50
N LEU A 168 -11.30 7.96 -5.30
CA LEU A 168 -10.88 8.62 -6.53
C LEU A 168 -12.04 8.75 -7.52
N ILE A 169 -12.73 7.65 -7.85
CA ILE A 169 -13.83 7.66 -8.81
C ILE A 169 -14.95 8.60 -8.35
N VAL A 170 -15.35 8.50 -7.08
CA VAL A 170 -16.40 9.35 -6.52
C VAL A 170 -15.98 10.82 -6.51
N ALA A 171 -14.75 11.12 -6.10
CA ALA A 171 -14.24 12.49 -6.10
C ALA A 171 -14.21 13.08 -7.52
N LEU A 172 -13.71 12.32 -8.50
CA LEU A 172 -13.69 12.75 -9.91
C LEU A 172 -15.10 12.99 -10.43
N TRP A 173 -16.01 12.06 -10.17
CA TRP A 173 -17.40 12.16 -10.63
C TRP A 173 -18.15 13.32 -9.97
N GLN A 174 -18.02 13.53 -8.66
CA GLN A 174 -18.74 14.62 -7.98
C GLN A 174 -18.12 15.99 -8.27
N CYS A 175 -16.79 16.09 -8.37
CA CYS A 175 -16.13 17.35 -8.68
C CYS A 175 -16.29 17.72 -10.15
N TRP A 176 -16.09 16.79 -11.09
CA TRP A 176 -15.95 17.09 -12.53
C TRP A 176 -17.07 16.51 -13.40
N GLY A 177 -18.02 15.79 -12.80
CA GLY A 177 -19.17 15.22 -13.50
C GLY A 177 -20.07 16.26 -14.15
N VAL A 178 -20.75 15.81 -15.21
CA VAL A 178 -21.45 16.60 -16.25
C VAL A 178 -22.49 17.59 -15.70
N GLU A 179 -23.02 17.41 -14.49
CA GLU A 179 -24.07 18.26 -13.91
C GLU A 179 -23.62 19.71 -13.65
N ARG A 180 -22.32 20.00 -13.56
CA ARG A 180 -21.82 21.40 -13.47
C ARG A 180 -21.90 22.17 -14.80
N ARG A 181 -22.14 21.51 -15.95
CA ARG A 181 -22.24 22.18 -17.27
C ARG A 181 -23.61 22.79 -17.59
N ARG A 182 -24.65 22.55 -16.79
CA ARG A 182 -26.01 23.09 -17.03
C ARG A 182 -26.37 24.35 -16.25
N GLY A 183 -25.54 24.80 -15.30
CA GLY A 183 -25.80 25.99 -14.47
C GLY A 183 -24.99 27.24 -14.82
N GLY A 184 -24.05 27.16 -15.78
CA GLY A 184 -23.16 28.28 -16.16
C GLY A 184 -23.67 29.15 -17.31
N GLY A 185 -24.96 29.07 -17.64
CA GLY A 185 -25.62 29.89 -18.65
C GLY A 185 -26.71 30.74 -18.03
N SER A 186 -26.34 31.71 -17.21
CA SER A 186 -27.04 32.97 -16.92
C SER A 186 -26.62 33.48 -15.54
N ARG A 187 -25.61 34.37 -15.53
CA ARG A 187 -25.60 35.67 -14.86
C ARG A 187 -24.25 36.31 -15.04
#